data_AF-A0A401G1K8-F1
#
_entry.id   AF-A0A401G1K8-F1
#
_cell.length_a   1.000
_cell.length_b   1.000
_cell.length_c   1.000
_cell.angle_alpha   90.00
_cell.angle_beta   90.00
_cell.angle_gamma   90.00
#
_symmetry.space_group_name_H-M   'P 1'
#
loop_
_entity.id
_entity.type
_entity.pdbx_description
1 polymer ?
#
loop_
_entity_poly.entity_id
_entity_poly.type
_entity_poly.pdbx_seq_one_letter_code
_entity_poly.pdbx_strand_id
1 'polypeptide(L)'
;MELIMDRLGRWLEAPESLTQLTRLARSVRAEMAARSIGLSPGDPFLFSDDGLAEIRSEMVLFILEKRTKLEKILVSGGPNGYRYLKSAFINHCIDKQRSGNTDPQRYLCRRATEVLRKSDRFCIFTGNGRKTAFAMTPRSRPAPPLTAEDMAEIEFPWFGETPLVMRHVARAAQLTVLAESFWKQVCRMWGGQAIRVDLRDFVSWLICHVAVEKPMRAASDRSGLRKTEAFFSDTGGDAGEIYFDAALVNQWAEAFSDLLTGPEKTAFYLRHGAQLPWQRIARMMGYKGCSGPKYPLDCAGRKLKAFLADRPWLSPGDLHPEAFSLFCETLFAILRTSGPML
;
A
#
# COMPACT_ATOMS: atom_id res chain seq x y z
N MET A 1 32.82 20.00 -0.58
CA MET A 1 32.15 19.41 -1.76
C MET A 1 30.67 19.74 -1.64
N GLU A 2 30.28 20.92 -2.11
CA GLU A 2 28.88 21.39 -2.09
C GLU A 2 28.05 20.44 -2.94
N LEU A 3 27.09 19.75 -2.31
CA LEU A 3 26.02 19.09 -3.03
C LEU A 3 25.33 20.16 -3.88
N ILE A 4 25.39 20.04 -5.20
CA ILE A 4 24.60 20.85 -6.12
C ILE A 4 23.13 20.56 -5.78
N MET A 5 22.57 21.39 -4.91
CA MET A 5 21.15 21.36 -4.63
C MET A 5 20.42 21.78 -5.89
N ASP A 6 19.68 20.82 -6.44
CA ASP A 6 18.81 21.05 -7.57
C ASP A 6 17.77 22.15 -7.28
N ARG A 7 17.17 22.68 -8.34
CA ARG A 7 16.25 23.83 -8.26
C ARG A 7 15.07 23.55 -7.32
N LEU A 8 14.58 22.32 -7.27
CA LEU A 8 13.49 21.93 -6.38
C LEU A 8 13.92 21.88 -4.91
N GLY A 9 15.12 21.38 -4.61
CA GLY A 9 15.71 21.39 -3.28
C GLY A 9 15.85 22.81 -2.74
N ARG A 10 16.42 23.72 -3.54
CA ARG A 10 16.51 25.15 -3.17
C ARG A 10 15.14 25.79 -2.98
N TRP A 11 14.17 25.40 -3.80
CA TRP A 11 12.80 25.86 -3.64
C TRP A 11 12.18 25.36 -2.33
N LEU A 12 12.40 24.10 -1.94
CA LEU A 12 11.87 23.53 -0.70
C LEU A 12 12.45 24.17 0.57
N GLU A 13 13.68 24.67 0.51
CA GLU A 13 14.35 25.36 1.63
C GLU A 13 14.02 26.85 1.70
N ALA A 14 13.48 27.45 0.64
CA ALA A 14 13.13 28.86 0.63
C ALA A 14 12.05 29.18 1.69
N PRO A 15 12.23 30.22 2.53
CA PRO A 15 11.27 30.60 3.57
C PRO A 15 9.85 30.83 3.04
N GLU A 16 9.72 31.39 1.85
CA GLU A 16 8.45 31.64 1.18
C GLU A 16 7.74 30.32 0.85
N SER A 17 8.47 29.35 0.29
CA SER A 17 7.93 28.04 -0.05
C SER A 17 7.51 27.26 1.19
N LEU A 18 8.29 27.31 2.27
CA LEU A 18 7.94 26.68 3.55
C LEU A 18 6.66 27.29 4.14
N THR A 19 6.51 28.61 4.03
CA THR A 19 5.30 29.32 4.46
C THR A 19 4.09 28.88 3.63
N GLN A 20 4.24 28.78 2.32
CA GLN A 20 3.17 28.33 1.42
C GLN A 20 2.80 26.86 1.66
N LEU A 21 3.78 25.96 1.83
CA LEU A 21 3.54 24.56 2.15
C LEU A 21 2.82 24.41 3.50
N THR A 22 3.14 25.24 4.49
CA THR A 22 2.44 25.23 5.78
C THR A 22 0.99 25.66 5.63
N ARG A 23 0.70 26.70 4.84
CA ARG A 23 -0.68 27.12 4.52
C ARG A 23 -1.43 26.03 3.76
N LEU A 24 -0.77 25.40 2.78
CA LEU A 24 -1.33 24.33 1.98
C LEU A 24 -1.65 23.09 2.83
N ALA A 25 -0.75 22.71 3.74
CA ALA A 25 -0.94 21.61 4.67
C ALA A 25 -2.17 21.83 5.57
N ARG A 26 -2.44 23.06 6.03
CA ARG A 26 -3.68 23.37 6.77
C ARG A 26 -4.93 23.16 5.91
N SER A 27 -4.90 23.61 4.65
CA SER A 27 -6.02 23.43 3.73
C SER A 27 -6.26 21.96 3.38
N VAL A 28 -5.18 21.20 3.16
CA VAL A 28 -5.20 19.75 2.96
C VAL A 28 -5.78 19.06 4.18
N ARG A 29 -5.34 19.40 5.40
CA ARG A 29 -5.87 18.85 6.66
C ARG A 29 -7.38 19.03 6.76
N ALA A 30 -7.87 20.24 6.51
CA ALA A 30 -9.30 20.54 6.57
C ALA A 30 -10.11 19.71 5.55
N GLU A 31 -9.61 19.58 4.32
CA GLU A 31 -10.28 18.80 3.28
C GLU A 31 -10.21 17.29 3.53
N MET A 32 -9.07 16.80 4.01
CA MET A 32 -8.88 15.40 4.42
C MET A 32 -9.82 15.04 5.58
N ALA A 33 -9.97 15.91 6.58
CA ALA A 33 -10.91 15.73 7.67
C ALA A 33 -12.37 15.70 7.19
N ALA A 34 -12.76 16.64 6.32
CA ALA A 34 -14.11 16.70 5.75
C ALA A 34 -14.47 15.47 4.90
N ARG A 35 -13.46 14.80 4.33
CA ARG A 35 -13.62 13.63 3.46
C ARG A 35 -13.24 12.31 4.14
N SER A 36 -12.88 12.34 5.42
CA SER A 36 -12.37 11.20 6.19
C SER A 36 -11.19 10.46 5.51
N ILE A 37 -10.29 11.23 4.87
CA ILE A 37 -9.09 10.72 4.21
C ILE A 37 -7.92 10.80 5.19
N GLY A 38 -7.34 9.67 5.56
CA GLY A 38 -6.12 9.59 6.34
C GLY A 38 -4.87 9.67 5.45
N LEU A 39 -3.73 10.04 6.04
CA LEU A 39 -2.42 9.92 5.38
C LEU A 39 -2.03 8.46 5.09
N SER A 40 -2.70 7.52 5.75
CA SER A 40 -2.58 6.08 5.55
C SER A 40 -3.91 5.37 5.84
N PRO A 41 -4.16 4.17 5.29
CA PRO A 41 -5.26 3.31 5.71
C PRO A 41 -5.24 3.06 7.22
N GLY A 42 -6.39 3.17 7.89
CA GLY A 42 -6.52 2.88 9.32
C GLY A 42 -5.88 3.90 10.25
N ASP A 43 -5.60 5.10 9.75
CA ASP A 43 -4.96 6.19 10.49
C ASP A 43 -6.04 7.12 11.10
N PRO A 44 -6.34 7.05 12.41
CA PRO A 44 -7.26 7.97 13.07
C PRO A 44 -6.61 9.34 13.39
N PHE A 45 -5.35 9.58 13.00
CA PHE A 45 -4.50 10.66 13.52
C PHE A 45 -4.80 12.06 12.94
N LEU A 46 -5.89 12.25 12.19
CA LEU A 46 -6.28 13.60 11.70
C LEU A 46 -6.56 14.63 12.82
N PHE A 47 -6.65 14.17 14.08
CA PHE A 47 -7.04 14.98 15.23
C PHE A 47 -5.91 15.28 16.24
N SER A 48 -4.65 14.88 16.02
CA SER A 48 -3.55 15.29 16.90
C SER A 48 -3.08 16.73 16.61
N ASP A 49 -2.50 17.40 17.61
CA ASP A 49 -1.88 18.73 17.44
C ASP A 49 -0.65 18.68 16.49
N ASP A 50 0.03 17.53 16.41
CA ASP A 50 1.18 17.27 15.53
C ASP A 50 0.79 17.00 14.06
N GLY A 51 -0.49 16.76 13.76
CA GLY A 51 -0.94 16.32 12.43
C GLY A 51 -0.60 17.29 11.29
N LEU A 52 -0.39 18.58 11.58
CA LEU A 52 0.03 19.55 10.56
C LEU A 52 1.49 19.34 10.12
N ALA A 53 2.39 18.99 11.05
CA ALA A 53 3.79 18.74 10.75
C ALA A 53 3.95 17.44 9.94
N GLU A 54 3.10 16.45 10.21
CA GLU A 54 3.05 15.19 9.46
C GLU A 54 2.55 15.39 8.03
N ILE A 55 1.44 16.11 7.84
CA ILE A 55 0.93 16.43 6.50
C ILE A 55 2.00 17.19 5.71
N ARG A 56 2.67 18.17 6.33
CA ARG A 56 3.75 18.92 5.66
C ARG A 56 4.91 18.00 5.27
N SER A 57 5.34 17.11 6.16
CA SER A 57 6.41 16.15 5.87
C SER A 57 6.05 15.20 4.73
N GLU A 58 4.83 14.64 4.74
CA GLU A 58 4.35 13.75 3.68
C GLU A 58 4.19 14.51 2.35
N MET A 59 3.76 15.77 2.37
CA MET A 59 3.73 16.61 1.17
C MET A 59 5.12 16.84 0.58
N VAL A 60 6.15 17.05 1.40
CA VAL A 60 7.53 17.15 0.93
C VAL A 60 7.97 15.84 0.27
N LEU A 61 7.68 14.70 0.90
CA LEU A 61 7.98 13.39 0.32
C LEU A 61 7.26 13.20 -1.02
N PHE A 62 5.98 13.53 -1.11
CA PHE A 62 5.22 13.46 -2.36
C PHE A 62 5.81 14.35 -3.45
N ILE A 63 6.26 15.56 -3.10
CA ILE A 63 6.93 16.47 -4.03
C ILE A 63 8.21 15.84 -4.60
N LEU A 64 9.01 15.22 -3.73
CA LEU A 64 10.25 14.54 -4.12
C LEU A 64 9.99 13.27 -4.93
N GLU A 65 8.97 12.48 -4.59
CA GLU A 65 8.56 11.28 -5.35
C GLU A 65 8.07 11.63 -6.76
N LYS A 66 7.39 12.78 -6.93
CA LYS A 66 6.85 13.26 -8.21
C LYS A 66 7.67 14.42 -8.78
N ARG A 67 8.95 14.46 -8.45
CA ARG A 67 9.89 15.56 -8.74
C ARG A 67 9.84 16.05 -10.19
N THR A 68 9.99 15.17 -11.17
CA THR A 68 10.03 15.54 -12.60
C THR A 68 8.77 16.27 -13.06
N LYS A 69 7.61 15.91 -12.48
CA LYS A 69 6.31 16.51 -12.80
C LYS A 69 6.08 17.81 -12.03
N LEU A 70 6.43 17.84 -10.75
CA LEU A 70 6.13 18.96 -9.86
C LEU A 70 7.14 20.11 -9.93
N GLU A 71 8.40 19.84 -10.26
CA GLU A 71 9.43 20.87 -10.38
C GLU A 71 9.01 21.98 -11.37
N LYS A 72 8.54 21.61 -12.57
CA LYS A 72 8.08 22.57 -13.58
C LYS A 72 6.89 23.41 -13.11
N ILE A 73 6.01 22.83 -12.29
CA ILE A 73 4.76 23.44 -11.84
C ILE A 73 5.00 24.37 -10.63
N LEU A 74 5.91 24.00 -9.74
CA LEU A 74 6.17 24.73 -8.50
C LEU A 74 7.22 25.83 -8.70
N VAL A 75 8.27 25.55 -9.48
CA VAL A 75 9.36 26.51 -9.73
C VAL A 75 8.93 27.66 -10.64
N SER A 76 7.88 27.48 -11.46
CA SER A 76 7.31 28.55 -12.30
C SER A 76 6.50 29.60 -11.51
N GLY A 77 6.29 29.41 -10.20
CA GLY A 77 5.78 30.46 -9.30
C GLY A 77 4.30 30.85 -9.48
N GLY A 78 3.57 30.21 -10.38
CA GLY A 78 2.17 30.55 -10.65
C GLY A 78 1.21 30.13 -9.51
N PRO A 79 0.13 30.89 -9.24
CA PRO A 79 -0.85 30.56 -8.20
C PRO A 79 -1.57 29.23 -8.43
N ASN A 80 -1.61 28.76 -9.68
CA ASN A 80 -2.18 27.47 -10.05
C ASN A 80 -1.32 26.28 -9.58
N GLY A 81 -0.03 26.47 -9.31
CA GLY A 81 0.88 25.40 -8.90
C GLY A 81 0.52 24.80 -7.54
N TYR A 82 0.20 25.64 -6.55
CA TYR A 82 -0.22 25.19 -5.22
C TYR A 82 -1.61 24.54 -5.23
N ARG A 83 -2.54 25.05 -6.06
CA ARG A 83 -3.85 24.42 -6.26
C ARG A 83 -3.71 23.02 -6.86
N TYR A 84 -2.85 22.88 -7.86
CA TYR A 84 -2.54 21.58 -8.46
C TYR A 84 -1.89 20.64 -7.44
N LEU A 85 -0.90 21.12 -6.68
CA LEU A 85 -0.23 20.32 -5.64
C LEU A 85 -1.22 19.79 -4.60
N LYS A 86 -2.14 20.64 -4.13
CA LYS A 86 -3.21 20.22 -3.20
C LYS A 86 -4.03 19.06 -3.76
N SER A 87 -4.61 19.23 -4.95
CA SER A 87 -5.46 18.21 -5.56
C SER A 87 -4.68 16.92 -5.85
N ALA A 88 -3.45 17.03 -6.34
CA ALA A 88 -2.59 15.90 -6.63
C ALA A 88 -2.20 15.12 -5.36
N PHE A 89 -1.90 15.83 -4.27
CA PHE A 89 -1.57 15.21 -2.98
C PHE A 89 -2.78 14.50 -2.36
N ILE A 90 -3.96 15.13 -2.37
CA ILE A 90 -5.19 14.50 -1.86
C ILE A 90 -5.52 13.23 -2.66
N ASN A 91 -5.42 13.29 -3.98
CA ASN A 91 -5.62 12.11 -4.83
C ASN A 91 -4.58 11.02 -4.54
N HIS A 92 -3.32 11.40 -4.29
CA HIS A 92 -2.30 10.45 -3.86
C HIS A 92 -2.65 9.77 -2.53
N CYS A 93 -3.13 10.52 -1.53
CA CYS A 93 -3.59 9.94 -0.26
C CYS A 93 -4.79 9.01 -0.47
N ILE A 94 -5.76 9.39 -1.32
CA ILE A 94 -6.91 8.55 -1.68
C ILE A 94 -6.45 7.27 -2.37
N ASP A 95 -5.53 7.36 -3.33
CA ASP A 95 -5.03 6.21 -4.07
C ASP A 95 -4.24 5.27 -3.15
N LYS A 96 -3.43 5.83 -2.23
CA LYS A 96 -2.73 5.10 -1.17
C LYS A 96 -3.69 4.46 -0.17
N GLN A 97 -4.84 5.08 0.07
CA GLN A 97 -5.91 4.49 0.88
C GLN A 97 -6.62 3.33 0.16
N ARG A 98 -6.90 3.51 -1.14
CA ARG A 98 -7.61 2.54 -1.98
C ARG A 98 -6.76 1.36 -2.40
N SER A 99 -5.45 1.52 -2.49
CA SER A 99 -4.55 0.46 -2.93
C SER A 99 -4.45 -0.68 -1.93
N GLY A 100 -4.98 -0.55 -0.69
CA GLY A 100 -5.06 -1.63 0.30
C GLY A 100 -3.70 -2.21 0.75
N ASN A 101 -2.61 -1.80 0.11
CA ASN A 101 -1.27 -2.31 0.24
C ASN A 101 -0.44 -1.30 1.05
N THR A 102 -0.88 -1.04 2.29
CA THR A 102 0.05 -0.49 3.26
C THR A 102 1.02 -1.61 3.56
N ASP A 103 2.28 -1.46 3.15
CA ASP A 103 3.36 -2.29 3.68
C ASP A 103 3.26 -2.26 5.23
N PRO A 104 2.83 -3.36 5.88
CA PRO A 104 2.65 -3.41 7.32
C PRO A 104 3.95 -3.04 8.05
N GLN A 105 5.09 -3.32 7.41
CA GLN A 105 6.41 -2.95 7.88
C GLN A 105 6.60 -1.44 7.92
N ARG A 106 6.20 -0.71 6.88
CA ARG A 106 6.31 0.75 6.84
C ARG A 106 5.40 1.42 7.88
N TYR A 107 4.19 0.89 8.08
CA TYR A 107 3.29 1.37 9.13
C TYR A 107 3.89 1.15 10.53
N LEU A 108 4.36 -0.07 10.83
CA LEU A 108 5.00 -0.37 12.10
C LEU A 108 6.27 0.43 12.32
N CYS A 109 7.12 0.60 11.30
CA CYS A 109 8.31 1.46 11.37
C CYS A 109 7.94 2.87 11.79
N ARG A 110 6.95 3.49 11.13
CA ARG A 110 6.49 4.84 11.47
C ARG A 110 5.98 4.89 12.91
N ARG A 111 5.10 3.95 13.28
CA ARG A 111 4.47 3.93 14.60
C ARG A 111 5.48 3.66 15.72
N ALA A 112 6.38 2.72 15.54
CA ALA A 112 7.46 2.41 16.49
C ALA A 112 8.42 3.60 16.61
N THR A 113 8.77 4.28 15.53
CA THR A 113 9.59 5.51 15.59
C THR A 113 8.94 6.54 16.52
N GLU A 114 7.65 6.81 16.33
CA GLU A 114 6.93 7.82 17.09
C GLU A 114 6.85 7.46 18.58
N VAL A 115 6.45 6.22 18.88
CA VAL A 115 6.29 5.73 20.26
C VAL A 115 7.62 5.71 20.99
N LEU A 116 8.67 5.17 20.37
CA LEU A 116 9.99 5.08 21.01
C LEU A 116 10.64 6.45 21.17
N ARG A 117 10.41 7.40 20.25
CA ARG A 117 10.93 8.77 20.38
C ARG A 117 10.26 9.53 21.53
N LYS A 118 8.99 9.27 21.81
CA LYS A 118 8.23 9.89 22.92
C LYS A 118 8.45 9.16 24.26
N SER A 119 9.09 7.99 24.25
CA SER A 119 9.36 7.20 25.45
C SER A 119 10.61 7.71 26.18
N ASP A 120 10.52 7.82 27.50
CA ASP A 120 11.65 8.13 28.39
C ASP A 120 12.61 6.93 28.55
N ARG A 121 12.21 5.74 28.12
CA ARG A 121 12.98 4.50 28.23
C ARG A 121 14.00 4.28 27.11
N PHE A 122 13.96 5.10 26.06
CA PHE A 122 14.82 4.95 24.89
C PHE A 122 15.53 6.25 24.51
N CYS A 123 16.80 6.14 24.15
CA CYS A 123 17.60 7.17 23.53
C CYS A 123 17.61 6.98 22.01
N ILE A 124 17.42 8.07 21.26
CA ILE A 124 17.45 8.07 19.79
C ILE A 124 18.84 8.45 19.28
N PHE A 125 19.30 7.73 18.26
CA PHE A 125 20.55 7.99 17.56
C PHE A 125 20.29 8.08 16.05
N THR A 126 20.65 9.21 15.45
CA THR A 126 20.58 9.42 14.00
C THR A 126 21.99 9.37 13.43
N GLY A 127 22.31 8.33 12.65
CA GLY A 127 23.60 8.23 11.97
C GLY A 127 23.65 9.04 10.67
N ASN A 128 24.87 9.28 10.15
CA ASN A 128 25.12 9.99 8.88
C ASN A 128 24.50 9.33 7.63
N GLY A 129 23.84 8.17 7.76
CA GLY A 129 23.25 7.37 6.68
C GLY A 129 21.73 7.16 6.75
N ARG A 130 20.96 8.06 7.39
CA ARG A 130 19.47 8.02 7.50
C ARG A 130 18.87 6.84 8.29
N LYS A 131 19.67 5.94 8.85
CA LYS A 131 19.20 4.87 9.74
C LYS A 131 18.92 5.44 11.14
N THR A 132 17.71 5.22 11.64
CA THR A 132 17.33 5.61 13.01
C THR A 132 17.57 4.43 13.92
N ALA A 133 18.48 4.59 14.87
CA ALA A 133 18.78 3.57 15.87
C ALA A 133 18.28 4.00 17.25
N PHE A 134 17.92 3.03 18.07
CA PHE A 134 17.47 3.24 19.44
C PHE A 134 18.31 2.40 20.40
N ALA A 135 18.44 2.87 21.64
CA ALA A 135 19.04 2.12 22.75
C ALA A 135 18.33 2.46 24.06
N MET A 136 18.44 1.59 25.07
CA MET A 136 17.90 1.88 26.41
C MET A 136 18.76 2.87 27.21
N THR A 137 20.01 3.11 26.80
CA THR A 137 20.92 4.04 27.48
C THR A 137 21.71 4.90 26.49
N PRO A 138 22.14 6.11 26.88
CA PRO A 138 22.89 7.00 26.00
C PRO A 138 24.33 6.50 25.76
N ARG A 139 24.89 5.73 26.70
CA ARG A 139 26.23 5.11 26.58
C ARG A 139 26.13 3.72 25.96
N SER A 140 25.73 3.67 24.69
CA SER A 140 25.54 2.41 23.95
C SER A 140 26.47 2.28 22.75
N ARG A 141 26.75 1.04 22.35
CA ARG A 141 27.58 0.70 21.19
C ARG A 141 26.71 0.32 19.99
N PRO A 142 27.08 0.68 18.75
CA PRO A 142 26.38 0.20 17.56
C PRO A 142 26.48 -1.32 17.44
N ALA A 143 25.35 -2.00 17.28
CA ALA A 143 25.33 -3.37 16.75
C ALA A 143 25.43 -3.37 15.22
N PRO A 144 25.98 -4.46 14.64
CA PRO A 144 25.71 -4.78 13.24
C PRO A 144 24.21 -5.07 13.03
N PRO A 145 23.70 -5.03 11.78
CA PRO A 145 22.35 -5.49 11.48
C PRO A 145 22.14 -6.92 11.95
N LEU A 146 21.00 -7.20 12.59
CA LEU A 146 20.69 -8.55 13.06
C LEU A 146 20.43 -9.50 11.89
N THR A 147 20.97 -10.71 11.95
CA THR A 147 20.69 -11.77 10.98
C THR A 147 19.35 -12.46 11.27
N ALA A 148 18.92 -13.35 10.37
CA ALA A 148 17.73 -14.17 10.61
C ALA A 148 17.93 -15.13 11.79
N GLU A 149 19.15 -15.67 11.97
CA GLU A 149 19.50 -16.49 13.13
C GLU A 149 19.43 -15.68 14.43
N ASP A 150 20.01 -14.47 14.45
CA ASP A 150 19.94 -13.57 15.61
C ASP A 150 18.48 -13.28 15.99
N MET A 151 17.62 -13.01 15.00
CA MET A 151 16.20 -12.73 15.24
C MET A 151 15.44 -13.93 15.80
N ALA A 152 15.81 -15.15 15.41
CA ALA A 152 15.19 -16.38 15.89
C ALA A 152 15.53 -16.69 17.36
N GLU A 153 16.66 -16.21 17.86
CA GLU A 153 17.07 -16.35 19.26
C GLU A 153 16.35 -15.37 20.21
N ILE A 154 15.74 -14.31 19.67
CA ILE A 154 15.03 -13.31 20.48
C ILE A 154 13.62 -13.81 20.77
N GLU A 155 13.39 -14.25 22.00
CA GLU A 155 12.10 -14.74 22.48
C GLU A 155 11.04 -13.64 22.45
N PHE A 156 9.87 -13.97 21.93
CA PHE A 156 8.73 -13.07 22.00
C PHE A 156 8.13 -13.09 23.42
N PRO A 157 8.06 -11.94 24.14
CA PRO A 157 7.51 -11.89 25.50
C PRO A 157 5.99 -12.12 25.45
N TRP A 158 5.57 -13.37 25.63
CA TRP A 158 4.20 -13.81 25.42
C TRP A 158 3.37 -13.75 26.71
N PHE A 159 2.15 -13.17 26.66
CA PHE A 159 1.25 -13.02 27.83
C PHE A 159 -0.20 -13.52 27.63
N GLY A 160 -0.54 -14.26 26.55
CA GLY A 160 -1.91 -14.81 26.38
C GLY A 160 -2.19 -15.45 25.01
N GLU A 161 -3.27 -16.20 24.84
CA GLU A 161 -3.54 -17.06 23.65
C GLU A 161 -3.54 -16.32 22.28
N THR A 162 -2.99 -17.01 21.27
CA THR A 162 -2.69 -16.60 19.88
C THR A 162 -3.95 -16.38 19.03
N PRO A 163 -3.89 -15.59 17.94
CA PRO A 163 -2.76 -14.82 17.41
C PRO A 163 -2.83 -13.30 17.68
N LEU A 164 -1.66 -12.69 17.90
CA LEU A 164 -1.51 -11.22 17.98
C LEU A 164 -1.70 -10.60 16.60
N VAL A 165 -2.64 -9.66 16.51
CA VAL A 165 -2.94 -8.92 15.29
C VAL A 165 -2.29 -7.54 15.32
N MET A 166 -1.92 -7.02 14.14
CA MET A 166 -1.19 -5.76 13.95
C MET A 166 -1.71 -4.58 14.78
N ARG A 167 -3.04 -4.44 14.89
CA ARG A 167 -3.69 -3.38 15.69
C ARG A 167 -3.36 -3.42 17.18
N HIS A 168 -3.11 -4.61 17.75
CA HIS A 168 -2.75 -4.77 19.15
C HIS A 168 -1.29 -4.41 19.37
N VAL A 169 -0.41 -4.90 18.49
CA VAL A 169 1.02 -4.61 18.55
C VAL A 169 1.28 -3.13 18.34
N ALA A 170 0.55 -2.43 17.47
CA ALA A 170 0.75 -1.01 17.18
C ALA A 170 0.34 -0.02 18.31
N ARG A 171 -0.22 -0.51 19.43
CA ARG A 171 -0.56 0.33 20.59
C ARG A 171 0.72 0.79 21.28
N ALA A 172 0.75 2.05 21.72
CA ALA A 172 1.97 2.65 22.28
C ALA A 172 2.52 1.88 23.49
N ALA A 173 1.66 1.55 24.46
CA ALA A 173 2.06 0.75 25.63
C ALA A 173 2.63 -0.62 25.24
N GLN A 174 2.00 -1.30 24.27
CA GLN A 174 2.44 -2.61 23.81
C GLN A 174 3.78 -2.52 23.07
N LEU A 175 3.95 -1.56 22.15
CA LEU A 175 5.21 -1.34 21.44
C LEU A 175 6.36 -1.06 22.42
N THR A 176 6.14 -0.25 23.44
CA THR A 176 7.16 0.06 24.45
C THR A 176 7.58 -1.20 25.23
N VAL A 177 6.62 -2.02 25.67
CA VAL A 177 6.91 -3.28 26.37
C VAL A 177 7.64 -4.28 25.47
N LEU A 178 7.20 -4.43 24.22
CA LEU A 178 7.84 -5.31 23.24
C LEU A 178 9.26 -4.85 22.91
N ALA A 179 9.45 -3.55 22.70
CA ALA A 179 10.77 -2.97 22.48
C ALA A 179 11.69 -3.22 23.68
N GLU A 180 11.23 -3.00 24.92
CA GLU A 180 12.07 -3.27 26.08
C GLU A 180 12.51 -4.73 26.18
N SER A 181 11.61 -5.67 25.91
CA SER A 181 11.97 -7.08 25.90
C SER A 181 13.00 -7.39 24.83
N PHE A 182 12.76 -6.92 23.60
CA PHE A 182 13.67 -7.07 22.47
C PHE A 182 15.05 -6.50 22.80
N TRP A 183 15.15 -5.26 23.25
CA TRP A 183 16.43 -4.62 23.55
C TRP A 183 17.15 -5.28 24.73
N LYS A 184 16.44 -5.74 25.77
CA LYS A 184 17.04 -6.50 26.88
C LYS A 184 17.67 -7.80 26.38
N GLN A 185 17.02 -8.51 25.45
CA GLN A 185 17.53 -9.75 24.89
C GLN A 185 18.71 -9.53 23.94
N VAL A 186 18.62 -8.52 23.06
CA VAL A 186 19.77 -8.14 22.22
C VAL A 186 20.97 -7.73 23.09
N CYS A 187 20.77 -6.97 24.17
CA CYS A 187 21.87 -6.66 25.08
C CYS A 187 22.48 -7.94 25.71
N ARG A 188 21.67 -8.95 26.05
CA ARG A 188 22.14 -10.24 26.58
C ARG A 188 22.95 -11.04 25.55
N MET A 189 22.48 -11.13 24.31
CA MET A 189 23.20 -11.78 23.21
C MET A 189 24.59 -11.15 22.99
N TRP A 190 24.72 -9.84 23.23
CA TRP A 190 26.00 -9.11 23.18
C TRP A 190 26.72 -9.02 24.55
N GLY A 191 26.59 -10.05 25.40
CA GLY A 191 27.34 -10.16 26.66
C GLY A 191 26.94 -9.13 27.72
N GLY A 192 25.67 -8.70 27.73
CA GLY A 192 25.13 -7.72 28.67
C GLY A 192 25.51 -6.27 28.39
N GLN A 193 26.14 -5.98 27.25
CA GLN A 193 26.52 -4.62 26.89
C GLN A 193 25.30 -3.80 26.45
N ALA A 194 25.33 -2.49 26.69
CA ALA A 194 24.31 -1.59 26.16
C ALA A 194 24.50 -1.41 24.65
N ILE A 195 23.55 -1.89 23.86
CA ILE A 195 23.59 -1.88 22.40
C ILE A 195 22.53 -0.92 21.84
N ARG A 196 22.90 -0.20 20.76
CA ARG A 196 21.95 0.51 19.90
C ARG A 196 21.69 -0.31 18.64
N VAL A 197 20.41 -0.46 18.31
CA VAL A 197 19.90 -1.33 17.23
C VAL A 197 19.11 -0.48 16.23
N ASP A 198 19.17 -0.83 14.95
CA ASP A 198 18.34 -0.19 13.92
C ASP A 198 16.86 -0.49 14.18
N LEU A 199 16.01 0.53 14.06
CA LEU A 199 14.56 0.35 14.19
C LEU A 199 14.01 -0.73 13.23
N ARG A 200 14.61 -0.87 12.05
CA ARG A 200 14.19 -1.87 11.06
C ARG A 200 14.34 -3.29 11.58
N ASP A 201 15.38 -3.58 12.35
CA ASP A 201 15.61 -4.91 12.89
C ASP A 201 14.54 -5.26 13.94
N PHE A 202 14.19 -4.30 14.79
CA PHE A 202 13.07 -4.45 15.74
C PHE A 202 11.73 -4.69 15.02
N VAL A 203 11.46 -3.94 13.95
CA VAL A 203 10.20 -4.10 13.20
C VAL A 203 10.18 -5.42 12.43
N SER A 204 11.30 -5.86 11.86
CA SER A 204 11.42 -7.16 11.21
C SER A 204 11.13 -8.29 12.20
N TRP A 205 11.72 -8.24 13.39
CA TRP A 205 11.43 -9.18 14.48
C TRP A 205 9.93 -9.18 14.85
N LEU A 206 9.29 -8.02 14.99
CA LEU A 206 7.85 -7.95 15.27
C LEU A 206 7.01 -8.65 14.20
N ILE A 207 7.34 -8.48 12.92
CA ILE A 207 6.57 -9.06 11.81
C ILE A 207 6.66 -10.59 11.79
N CYS A 208 7.80 -11.15 12.22
CA CYS A 208 7.94 -12.60 12.37
C CYS A 208 6.92 -13.22 13.36
N HIS A 209 6.39 -12.41 14.30
CA HIS A 209 5.52 -12.89 15.38
C HIS A 209 4.08 -12.35 15.30
N VAL A 210 3.75 -11.49 14.33
CA VAL A 210 2.43 -10.86 14.22
C VAL A 210 1.68 -11.40 13.02
N ALA A 211 0.45 -11.87 13.25
CA ALA A 211 -0.45 -12.18 12.16
C ALA A 211 -0.81 -10.88 11.43
N VAL A 212 -0.32 -10.74 10.20
CA VAL A 212 -0.81 -9.71 9.29
C VAL A 212 -2.24 -10.12 8.95
N GLU A 213 -3.23 -9.46 9.57
CA GLU A 213 -4.62 -9.53 9.13
C GLU A 213 -4.62 -9.10 7.65
N LYS A 214 -4.62 -10.08 6.73
CA LYS A 214 -5.08 -9.82 5.38
C LYS A 214 -6.46 -9.19 5.55
N PRO A 215 -6.78 -8.06 4.91
CA PRO A 215 -8.08 -7.45 5.05
C PRO A 215 -9.12 -8.51 4.70
N MET A 216 -9.75 -9.05 5.74
CA MET A 216 -10.77 -10.07 5.63
C MET A 216 -11.93 -9.34 4.97
N ARG A 217 -12.03 -9.45 3.65
CA ARG A 217 -13.25 -9.10 2.94
C ARG A 217 -14.33 -9.86 3.67
N ALA A 218 -15.30 -9.13 4.22
CA ALA A 218 -16.43 -9.70 4.94
C ALA A 218 -16.90 -10.93 4.16
N ALA A 219 -16.65 -12.10 4.73
CA ALA A 219 -17.14 -13.35 4.21
C ALA A 219 -18.64 -13.27 4.40
N SER A 220 -19.35 -12.87 3.35
CA SER A 220 -20.74 -13.29 3.20
C SER A 220 -20.68 -14.81 3.13
N ASP A 221 -21.12 -15.44 4.21
CA ASP A 221 -21.51 -16.85 4.30
C ASP A 221 -22.01 -17.36 2.96
N ARG A 222 -21.25 -18.27 2.35
CA ARG A 222 -21.80 -19.42 1.61
C ARG A 222 -20.82 -20.59 1.71
N SER A 223 -21.19 -21.51 2.58
CA SER A 223 -20.77 -22.90 2.58
C SER A 223 -20.91 -23.52 1.19
N GLY A 224 -19.90 -24.24 0.74
CA GLY A 224 -20.02 -25.11 -0.44
C GLY A 224 -18.68 -25.44 -1.09
N LEU A 225 -18.03 -26.49 -0.57
CA LEU A 225 -17.04 -27.37 -1.22
C LEU A 225 -16.29 -26.87 -2.48
N ARG A 226 -14.96 -26.79 -2.37
CA ARG A 226 -14.05 -27.80 -2.95
C ARG A 226 -12.61 -27.58 -2.46
N LYS A 227 -12.07 -28.61 -1.81
CA LYS A 227 -10.62 -28.81 -1.68
C LYS A 227 -10.07 -29.04 -3.09
N THR A 228 -9.00 -28.35 -3.43
CA THR A 228 -8.04 -28.87 -4.41
C THR A 228 -6.64 -28.57 -3.90
N GLU A 229 -5.89 -29.65 -3.82
CA GLU A 229 -4.61 -29.82 -3.15
C GLU A 229 -3.47 -29.17 -3.94
N ALA A 230 -2.37 -28.96 -3.21
CA ALA A 230 -1.10 -28.48 -3.72
C ALA A 230 -0.52 -29.43 -4.78
N PHE A 231 -0.03 -28.85 -5.88
CA PHE A 231 0.98 -29.46 -6.75
C PHE A 231 1.88 -28.33 -7.28
N PHE A 232 3.03 -28.11 -6.62
CA PHE A 232 4.18 -27.51 -7.27
C PHE A 232 5.17 -28.65 -7.53
N SER A 233 5.14 -29.15 -8.76
CA SER A 233 6.18 -30.01 -9.30
C SER A 233 7.26 -29.11 -9.87
N ASP A 234 8.47 -29.33 -9.38
CA ASP A 234 9.73 -28.84 -9.88
C ASP A 234 10.01 -29.40 -11.29
N THR A 235 10.26 -28.55 -12.28
CA THR A 235 10.97 -28.90 -13.52
C THR A 235 11.69 -27.66 -14.03
N GLY A 236 13.02 -27.68 -13.93
CA GLY A 236 13.90 -26.71 -14.57
C GLY A 236 13.90 -26.84 -16.10
N GLY A 237 14.15 -25.71 -16.77
CA GLY A 237 14.33 -25.68 -18.22
C GLY A 237 14.30 -24.27 -18.81
N ASP A 238 15.48 -23.79 -19.16
CA ASP A 238 15.81 -22.76 -20.16
C ASP A 238 15.57 -21.27 -19.88
N ALA A 239 16.65 -20.51 -20.04
CA ALA A 239 16.71 -19.06 -19.94
C ALA A 239 16.51 -18.46 -21.33
N GLY A 240 15.38 -17.78 -21.57
CA GLY A 240 15.22 -17.01 -22.81
C GLY A 240 13.84 -16.41 -23.09
N GLU A 241 12.75 -17.00 -22.61
CA GLU A 241 11.40 -16.47 -22.81
C GLU A 241 10.72 -16.29 -21.45
N ILE A 242 10.18 -15.10 -21.18
CA ILE A 242 9.35 -14.86 -20.00
C ILE A 242 8.05 -15.64 -20.24
N TYR A 243 8.04 -16.91 -19.85
CA TYR A 243 6.89 -17.79 -20.03
C TYR A 243 5.83 -17.46 -18.97
N PHE A 244 4.64 -17.05 -19.39
CA PHE A 244 3.48 -16.95 -18.49
C PHE A 244 2.69 -18.26 -18.49
N ASP A 245 2.04 -18.57 -17.37
CA ASP A 245 1.20 -19.76 -17.27
C ASP A 245 -0.18 -19.51 -17.89
N ALA A 246 -0.38 -19.99 -19.12
CA ALA A 246 -1.64 -19.86 -19.84
C ALA A 246 -2.82 -20.54 -19.15
N ALA A 247 -2.61 -21.66 -18.45
CA ALA A 247 -3.67 -22.36 -17.74
C ALA A 247 -4.16 -21.52 -16.55
N LEU A 248 -3.23 -20.89 -15.84
CA LEU A 248 -3.55 -20.00 -14.73
C LEU A 248 -4.27 -18.72 -15.21
N VAL A 249 -3.85 -18.15 -16.33
CA VAL A 249 -4.53 -17.00 -16.96
C VAL A 249 -5.97 -17.33 -17.33
N ASN A 250 -6.22 -18.53 -17.89
CA ASN A 250 -7.56 -18.99 -18.21
C ASN A 250 -8.44 -19.16 -16.96
N GLN A 251 -7.91 -19.76 -15.89
CA GLN A 251 -8.61 -19.88 -14.61
C GLN A 251 -8.96 -18.50 -14.02
N TRP A 252 -8.10 -17.51 -14.20
CA TRP A 252 -8.40 -16.15 -13.76
C TRP A 252 -9.51 -15.50 -14.58
N ALA A 253 -9.60 -15.75 -15.89
CA ALA A 253 -10.71 -15.27 -16.71
C ALA A 253 -12.05 -15.86 -16.25
N GLU A 254 -12.08 -17.17 -15.95
CA GLU A 254 -13.25 -17.86 -15.38
C GLU A 254 -13.64 -17.25 -14.02
N ALA A 255 -12.68 -17.18 -13.09
CA ALA A 255 -12.91 -16.62 -11.76
C ALA A 255 -13.37 -15.16 -11.81
N PHE A 256 -12.85 -14.35 -12.74
CA PHE A 256 -13.34 -12.98 -12.92
C PHE A 256 -14.77 -12.96 -13.44
N SER A 257 -15.11 -13.84 -14.38
CA SER A 257 -16.46 -13.94 -14.90
C SER A 257 -17.46 -14.26 -13.77
N ASP A 258 -17.10 -15.11 -12.82
CA ASP A 258 -17.97 -15.48 -11.69
C ASP A 258 -18.20 -14.32 -10.70
N LEU A 259 -17.32 -13.32 -10.68
CA LEU A 259 -17.50 -12.11 -9.86
C LEU A 259 -18.50 -11.10 -10.46
N LEU A 260 -18.86 -11.26 -11.73
CA LEU A 260 -19.77 -10.37 -12.43
C LEU A 260 -21.22 -10.85 -12.30
N THR A 261 -22.12 -9.93 -11.99
CA THR A 261 -23.57 -10.14 -12.08
C THR A 261 -24.02 -10.22 -13.53
N GLY A 262 -25.20 -10.77 -13.81
CA GLY A 262 -25.75 -10.84 -15.19
C GLY A 262 -25.74 -9.51 -15.95
N PRO A 263 -26.21 -8.39 -15.35
CA PRO A 263 -26.14 -7.07 -15.98
C PRO A 263 -24.71 -6.58 -16.23
N GLU A 264 -23.78 -6.83 -15.31
CA GLU A 264 -22.36 -6.49 -15.48
C GLU A 264 -21.72 -7.31 -16.60
N LYS A 265 -21.93 -8.63 -16.63
CA LYS A 265 -21.48 -9.55 -17.71
C LYS A 265 -21.94 -9.03 -19.08
N THR A 266 -23.23 -8.73 -19.19
CA THR A 266 -23.86 -8.26 -20.43
C THR A 266 -23.30 -6.91 -20.87
N ALA A 267 -23.27 -5.91 -19.98
CA ALA A 267 -22.74 -4.58 -20.32
C ALA A 267 -21.26 -4.64 -20.73
N PHE A 268 -20.46 -5.42 -19.99
CA PHE A 268 -19.03 -5.56 -20.21
C PHE A 268 -18.72 -6.21 -21.56
N TYR A 269 -19.39 -7.34 -21.86
CA TYR A 269 -19.24 -8.02 -23.15
C TYR A 269 -19.70 -7.15 -24.32
N LEU A 270 -20.89 -6.56 -24.24
CA LEU A 270 -21.42 -5.75 -25.36
C LEU A 270 -20.54 -4.53 -25.65
N ARG A 271 -19.93 -3.94 -24.61
CA ARG A 271 -19.06 -2.78 -24.79
C ARG A 271 -17.66 -3.14 -25.27
N HIS A 272 -17.02 -4.14 -24.68
CA HIS A 272 -15.59 -4.43 -24.92
C HIS A 272 -15.36 -5.62 -25.84
N GLY A 273 -16.19 -6.67 -25.75
CA GLY A 273 -16.10 -7.83 -26.63
C GLY A 273 -16.76 -7.59 -27.99
N ALA A 274 -18.03 -7.18 -28.01
CA ALA A 274 -18.78 -6.92 -29.24
C ALA A 274 -18.65 -5.48 -29.78
N GLN A 275 -17.97 -4.60 -29.03
CA GLN A 275 -17.66 -3.21 -29.41
C GLN A 275 -18.88 -2.37 -29.86
N LEU A 276 -20.05 -2.60 -29.25
CA LEU A 276 -21.28 -1.93 -29.66
C LEU A 276 -21.35 -0.46 -29.19
N PRO A 277 -22.09 0.40 -29.92
CA PRO A 277 -22.38 1.77 -29.47
C PRO A 277 -23.41 1.77 -28.34
N TRP A 278 -23.32 2.77 -27.45
CA TRP A 278 -24.14 2.86 -26.23
C TRP A 278 -25.65 2.81 -26.46
N GLN A 279 -26.15 3.38 -27.56
CA GLN A 279 -27.57 3.32 -27.90
C GLN A 279 -28.05 1.87 -28.08
N ARG A 280 -27.22 1.05 -28.73
CA ARG A 280 -27.53 -0.37 -28.99
C ARG A 280 -27.44 -1.19 -27.72
N ILE A 281 -26.41 -0.94 -26.90
CA ILE A 281 -26.26 -1.58 -25.57
C ILE A 281 -27.47 -1.28 -24.69
N ALA A 282 -27.90 -0.02 -24.60
CA ALA A 282 -29.06 0.38 -23.81
C ALA A 282 -30.34 -0.37 -24.23
N ARG A 283 -30.60 -0.44 -25.55
CA ARG A 283 -31.74 -1.17 -26.10
C ARG A 283 -31.69 -2.66 -25.76
N MET A 284 -30.53 -3.30 -25.95
CA MET A 284 -30.34 -4.74 -25.68
C MET A 284 -30.50 -5.09 -24.20
N MET A 285 -30.18 -4.15 -23.30
CA MET A 285 -30.31 -4.32 -21.86
C MET A 285 -31.65 -3.79 -21.30
N GLY A 286 -32.58 -3.33 -22.15
CA GLY A 286 -33.90 -2.84 -21.73
C GLY A 286 -33.89 -1.46 -21.05
N TYR A 287 -32.83 -0.66 -21.20
CA TYR A 287 -32.76 0.69 -20.66
C TYR A 287 -33.35 1.73 -21.62
N LYS A 288 -34.03 2.74 -21.07
CA LYS A 288 -34.60 3.87 -21.83
C LYS A 288 -33.55 4.82 -22.42
N GLY A 289 -32.29 4.74 -21.99
CA GLY A 289 -31.23 5.64 -22.46
C GLY A 289 -29.81 5.15 -22.17
N CYS A 290 -28.83 5.80 -22.81
CA CYS A 290 -27.41 5.43 -22.78
C CYS A 290 -26.74 5.50 -21.40
N SER A 291 -27.38 6.14 -20.40
CA SER A 291 -26.86 6.21 -19.04
C SER A 291 -27.02 4.89 -18.28
N GLY A 292 -28.05 4.11 -18.56
CA GLY A 292 -28.37 2.87 -17.84
C GLY A 292 -27.22 1.86 -17.85
N PRO A 293 -26.70 1.47 -19.02
CA PRO A 293 -25.60 0.49 -19.11
C PRO A 293 -24.25 0.97 -18.55
N LYS A 294 -24.06 2.28 -18.32
CA LYS A 294 -22.77 2.80 -17.84
C LYS A 294 -22.48 2.37 -16.41
N TYR A 295 -23.50 2.39 -15.55
CA TYR A 295 -23.34 1.98 -14.16
C TYR A 295 -22.84 0.52 -14.00
N PRO A 296 -23.49 -0.50 -14.60
CA PRO A 296 -22.98 -1.87 -14.52
C PRO A 296 -21.61 -2.01 -15.20
N LEU A 297 -21.33 -1.28 -16.29
CA LEU A 297 -19.99 -1.28 -16.88
C LEU A 297 -18.92 -0.71 -15.93
N ASP A 298 -19.18 0.43 -15.29
CA ASP A 298 -18.27 1.06 -14.34
C ASP A 298 -18.05 0.18 -13.11
N CYS A 299 -19.07 -0.54 -12.65
CA CYS A 299 -18.94 -1.56 -11.60
C CYS A 299 -18.03 -2.71 -12.04
N ALA A 300 -18.25 -3.27 -13.23
CA ALA A 300 -17.39 -4.32 -13.80
C ALA A 300 -15.95 -3.84 -13.99
N GLY A 301 -15.73 -2.61 -14.47
CA GLY A 301 -14.39 -2.02 -14.65
C GLY A 301 -13.65 -1.81 -13.32
N ARG A 302 -14.35 -1.39 -12.26
CA ARG A 302 -13.77 -1.30 -10.90
C ARG A 302 -13.38 -2.68 -10.37
N LYS A 303 -14.25 -3.70 -10.56
CA LYS A 303 -13.94 -5.09 -10.19
C LYS A 303 -12.72 -5.61 -10.96
N LEU A 304 -12.65 -5.37 -12.28
CA LEU A 304 -11.53 -5.78 -13.11
C LEU A 304 -10.23 -5.16 -12.62
N LYS A 305 -10.21 -3.84 -12.40
CA LYS A 305 -9.02 -3.15 -11.88
C LYS A 305 -8.55 -3.73 -10.55
N ALA A 306 -9.48 -4.01 -9.64
CA ALA A 306 -9.15 -4.62 -8.35
C ALA A 306 -8.69 -6.09 -8.49
N PHE A 307 -9.23 -6.81 -9.46
CA PHE A 307 -8.87 -8.20 -9.75
C PHE A 307 -7.47 -8.28 -10.37
N LEU A 308 -7.12 -7.43 -11.33
CA LEU A 308 -5.80 -7.53 -11.97
C LEU A 308 -4.65 -7.00 -11.11
N ALA A 309 -4.92 -6.24 -10.05
CA ALA A 309 -3.93 -5.49 -9.29
C ALA A 309 -2.79 -6.33 -8.69
N ASP A 310 -3.06 -7.59 -8.35
CA ASP A 310 -2.14 -8.51 -7.66
C ASP A 310 -1.83 -9.79 -8.45
N ARG A 311 -2.27 -9.86 -9.71
CA ARG A 311 -2.04 -11.03 -10.56
C ARG A 311 -0.73 -10.88 -11.35
N PRO A 312 0.19 -11.85 -11.24
CA PRO A 312 1.35 -11.93 -12.12
C PRO A 312 0.94 -11.79 -13.59
N TRP A 313 1.76 -11.12 -14.39
CA TRP A 313 1.57 -10.89 -15.84
C TRP A 313 0.38 -10.01 -16.23
N LEU A 314 -0.56 -9.74 -15.33
CA LEU A 314 -1.77 -8.94 -15.63
C LEU A 314 -1.84 -7.63 -14.85
N SER A 315 -1.02 -7.49 -13.81
CA SER A 315 -0.97 -6.26 -13.02
C SER A 315 -0.31 -5.12 -13.80
N PRO A 316 -0.69 -3.85 -13.55
CA PRO A 316 -0.12 -2.71 -14.30
C PRO A 316 1.42 -2.57 -14.20
N GLY A 317 2.04 -3.11 -13.14
CA GLY A 317 3.50 -3.05 -12.94
C GLY A 317 4.26 -4.27 -13.47
N ASP A 318 3.53 -5.31 -13.88
CA ASP A 318 4.05 -6.60 -14.35
C ASP A 318 3.23 -7.06 -15.56
N LEU A 319 2.84 -6.12 -16.43
CA LEU A 319 1.92 -6.41 -17.53
C LEU A 319 2.65 -7.11 -18.67
N HIS A 320 2.29 -8.37 -18.91
CA HIS A 320 2.68 -9.15 -20.07
C HIS A 320 1.58 -9.05 -21.14
N PRO A 321 1.86 -8.46 -22.32
CA PRO A 321 0.84 -8.19 -23.34
C PRO A 321 0.07 -9.45 -23.80
N GLU A 322 0.77 -10.54 -24.03
CA GLU A 322 0.24 -11.82 -24.51
C GLU A 322 -0.65 -12.49 -23.45
N ALA A 323 -0.22 -12.50 -22.18
CA ALA A 323 -1.04 -12.98 -21.07
C ALA A 323 -2.32 -12.16 -20.92
N PHE A 324 -2.23 -10.83 -21.08
CA PHE A 324 -3.38 -9.95 -21.01
C PHE A 324 -4.34 -10.13 -22.21
N SER A 325 -3.80 -10.37 -23.41
CA SER A 325 -4.60 -10.72 -24.58
C SER A 325 -5.36 -12.02 -24.35
N LEU A 326 -4.67 -13.07 -23.91
CA LEU A 326 -5.27 -14.36 -23.58
C LEU A 326 -6.37 -14.22 -22.53
N PHE A 327 -6.11 -13.49 -21.44
CA PHE A 327 -7.10 -13.20 -20.41
C PHE A 327 -8.37 -12.58 -21.00
N CYS A 328 -8.22 -11.55 -21.85
CA CYS A 328 -9.35 -10.85 -22.45
C CYS A 328 -10.11 -11.74 -23.44
N GLU A 329 -9.41 -12.47 -24.30
CA GLU A 329 -9.99 -13.41 -25.27
C GLU A 329 -10.81 -14.50 -24.57
N THR A 330 -10.22 -15.15 -23.57
CA THR A 330 -10.88 -16.19 -22.78
C THR A 330 -12.09 -15.62 -22.03
N LEU A 331 -11.95 -14.45 -21.40
CA LEU A 331 -13.07 -13.79 -20.72
C LEU A 331 -14.21 -13.48 -21.69
N PHE A 332 -13.93 -12.93 -22.87
CA PHE A 332 -14.98 -12.62 -23.85
C PHE A 332 -15.62 -13.88 -24.43
N ALA A 333 -14.89 -14.98 -24.57
CA ALA A 333 -15.45 -16.26 -24.97
C ALA A 333 -16.46 -16.78 -23.93
N ILE A 334 -16.11 -16.72 -22.64
CA ILE A 334 -16.99 -17.13 -21.51
C ILE A 334 -18.23 -16.23 -21.41
N LEU A 335 -18.05 -14.91 -21.56
CA LEU A 335 -19.16 -13.97 -21.46
C LEU A 335 -20.12 -14.07 -22.66
N ARG A 336 -19.61 -14.45 -23.84
CA ARG A 336 -20.45 -14.69 -25.02
C ARG A 336 -21.40 -15.87 -24.83
N THR A 337 -20.97 -16.95 -24.17
CA THR A 337 -21.81 -18.12 -23.90
C THR A 337 -22.76 -17.91 -22.72
N SER A 338 -22.42 -17.01 -21.80
CA SER A 338 -23.21 -16.70 -20.60
C SER A 338 -24.20 -15.54 -20.78
N GLY A 339 -24.10 -14.78 -21.88
CA GLY A 339 -24.99 -13.67 -22.18
C GLY A 339 -26.40 -14.15 -22.57
N PRO A 340 -27.43 -13.29 -22.46
CA PRO A 340 -28.74 -13.62 -23.02
C PRO A 340 -28.55 -13.97 -24.50
N MET A 341 -28.95 -15.18 -24.91
CA MET A 341 -29.11 -15.50 -26.33
C MET A 341 -30.03 -14.43 -26.90
N LEU A 342 -29.50 -13.66 -27.86
CA LEU A 342 -30.26 -12.63 -28.56
C LEU A 342 -31.42 -13.22 -29.33
#